data_AF-A0A1H9F2J3-F1
#
_entry.id   AF-A0A1H9F2J3-F1
#
_cell.length_a   1.000
_cell.length_b   1.000
_cell.length_c   1.000
_cell.angle_alpha   90.00
_cell.angle_beta   90.00
_cell.angle_gamma   90.00
#
_symmetry.space_group_name_H-M   'P 1'
#
loop_
_entity.id
_entity.type
_entity.pdbx_description
1 polymer ?
#
loop_
_entity_poly.entity_id
_entity_poly.type
_entity_poly.pdbx_seq_one_letter_code
_entity_poly.pdbx_strand_id
1 'polypeptide(L)'
;MVASPTPEGQACAVLQPAVADAARRAGSGAVALVDLVGGPRPGTDLDLGLDEVCTTYSDGRVLGDPHASVRLTCRVVGGRGVPGTPVPPVVARRAVPLGPDLETRLAAALADGPTGVLTVLLTAWALARLPAPCRRSVVDVLRDATGPLAWVSVEGVGVAPGVPTLGDRPASGHSIVGLTLLDDRKGEPQALARCWSRGRVLAWLAGTADRTV
;
A
#
# COMPACT_ATOMS: atom_id res chain seq x y z
N MET A 1 -18.55 16.76 26.51
CA MET A 1 -18.73 15.85 25.36
C MET A 1 -18.21 16.57 24.14
N VAL A 2 -16.91 16.41 23.86
CA VAL A 2 -16.25 17.11 22.75
C VAL A 2 -16.26 16.13 21.58
N ALA A 3 -16.98 16.48 20.52
CA ALA A 3 -16.83 15.82 19.23
C ALA A 3 -15.36 16.01 18.82
N SER A 4 -14.57 14.94 18.94
CA SER A 4 -13.21 14.96 18.41
C SER A 4 -13.36 15.03 16.89
N PRO A 5 -12.80 16.03 16.21
CA PRO A 5 -12.78 16.03 14.77
C PRO A 5 -12.01 14.79 14.34
N THR A 6 -12.68 13.88 13.63
CA THR A 6 -11.99 12.84 12.87
C THR A 6 -10.91 13.56 12.06
N PRO A 7 -9.62 13.20 12.16
CA PRO A 7 -8.61 13.86 11.36
C PRO A 7 -9.05 13.80 9.90
N GLU A 8 -8.95 14.93 9.20
CA GLU A 8 -9.14 15.01 7.76
C GLU A 8 -8.01 14.22 7.08
N GLY A 9 -8.19 12.90 7.04
CA GLY A 9 -7.30 11.93 6.45
C GLY A 9 -7.62 10.53 6.95
N GLN A 10 -7.97 9.62 6.04
CA GLN A 10 -8.24 8.21 6.36
C GLN A 10 -7.14 7.33 5.75
N ALA A 11 -6.32 6.67 6.57
CA ALA A 11 -5.43 5.61 6.11
C ALA A 11 -6.25 4.51 5.42
N CYS A 12 -5.74 4.00 4.30
CA CYS A 12 -6.44 2.94 3.60
C CYS A 12 -6.29 1.61 4.36
N ALA A 13 -7.41 1.06 4.84
CA ALA A 13 -7.46 -0.14 5.70
C ALA A 13 -6.78 -1.40 5.09
N VAL A 14 -6.48 -1.41 3.80
CA VAL A 14 -5.76 -2.50 3.14
C VAL A 14 -4.24 -2.40 3.24
N LEU A 15 -3.69 -1.23 3.59
CA LEU A 15 -2.25 -1.01 3.64
C LEU A 15 -1.59 -1.83 4.73
N GLN A 16 -2.17 -1.92 5.94
CA GLN A 16 -1.67 -2.77 7.02
C GLN A 16 -1.44 -4.23 6.58
N PRO A 17 -2.47 -4.97 6.10
CA PRO A 17 -2.26 -6.34 5.65
C PRO A 17 -1.40 -6.45 4.39
N ALA A 18 -1.42 -5.46 3.49
CA ALA A 18 -0.57 -5.48 2.29
C ALA A 18 0.92 -5.31 2.60
N VAL A 19 1.27 -4.40 3.50
CA VAL A 19 2.66 -4.18 3.96
C VAL A 19 3.15 -5.36 4.77
N ALA A 20 2.32 -5.92 5.65
CA ALA A 20 2.65 -7.14 6.38
C ALA A 20 2.89 -8.33 5.43
N ASP A 21 2.07 -8.48 4.39
CA ASP A 21 2.26 -9.53 3.38
C ASP A 21 3.53 -9.32 2.55
N ALA A 22 3.86 -8.07 2.21
CA ALA A 22 5.11 -7.72 1.53
C ALA A 22 6.34 -8.10 2.36
N ALA A 23 6.38 -7.68 3.64
CA ALA A 23 7.47 -7.99 4.54
C ALA A 23 7.62 -9.50 4.76
N ARG A 24 6.51 -10.21 4.97
CA ARG A 24 6.49 -11.66 5.13
C ARG A 24 7.07 -12.38 3.91
N ARG A 25 6.68 -11.98 2.69
CA ARG A 25 7.18 -12.59 1.46
C ARG A 25 8.66 -12.28 1.20
N ALA A 26 9.12 -11.10 1.59
CA ALA A 26 10.52 -10.71 1.52
C ALA A 26 11.37 -11.31 2.66
N GLY A 27 10.76 -11.94 3.66
CA GLY A 27 11.46 -12.44 4.85
C GLY A 27 12.04 -11.34 5.74
N SER A 28 11.52 -10.11 5.64
CA SER A 28 12.06 -8.95 6.37
C SER A 28 11.41 -8.81 7.75
N GLY A 29 12.24 -8.61 8.78
CA GLY A 29 11.81 -8.37 10.16
C GLY A 29 11.51 -6.91 10.50
N ALA A 30 11.73 -5.98 9.57
CA ALA A 30 11.45 -4.55 9.70
C ALA A 30 11.10 -3.95 8.33
N VAL A 31 10.47 -2.77 8.32
CA VAL A 31 10.18 -2.03 7.08
C VAL A 31 10.55 -0.55 7.19
N ALA A 32 10.94 0.03 6.06
CA ALA A 32 11.02 1.47 5.85
C ALA A 32 9.91 1.87 4.88
N LEU A 33 9.08 2.85 5.26
CA LEU A 33 7.94 3.28 4.44
C LEU A 33 8.33 4.53 3.64
N VAL A 34 8.08 4.48 2.34
CA VAL A 34 8.15 5.63 1.44
C VAL A 34 6.75 5.83 0.86
N ASP A 35 6.21 7.04 0.91
CA ASP A 35 4.87 7.32 0.38
C ASP A 35 4.92 8.44 -0.66
N LEU A 36 4.30 8.22 -1.82
CA LEU A 36 4.12 9.25 -2.83
C LEU A 36 2.92 10.13 -2.47
N VAL A 37 3.20 11.29 -1.87
CA VAL A 37 2.15 12.19 -1.38
C VAL A 37 1.72 13.20 -2.46
N GLY A 38 0.42 13.19 -2.75
CA GLY A 38 -0.15 14.02 -3.82
C GLY A 38 -0.51 15.47 -3.44
N GLY A 39 -0.35 15.89 -2.19
CA GLY A 39 -0.87 17.18 -1.70
C GLY A 39 -2.32 17.09 -1.18
N PRO A 40 -2.94 18.21 -0.77
CA PRO A 40 -3.70 18.41 0.48
C PRO A 40 -5.11 17.76 0.55
N ARG A 41 -5.35 16.64 -0.12
CA ARG A 41 -6.62 15.93 0.01
C ARG A 41 -6.59 15.03 1.26
N PRO A 42 -7.67 15.03 2.05
CA PRO A 42 -7.79 14.16 3.21
C PRO A 42 -7.72 12.69 2.78
N GLY A 43 -6.66 11.99 3.19
CA GLY A 43 -6.53 10.54 2.99
C GLY A 43 -5.10 10.03 2.95
N THR A 44 -4.16 10.87 2.52
CA THR A 44 -2.77 10.46 2.26
C THR A 44 -1.83 10.71 3.44
N ASP A 45 -2.25 11.51 4.42
CA ASP A 45 -1.34 11.97 5.48
C ASP A 45 -1.09 10.90 6.56
N LEU A 46 -1.81 9.77 6.49
CA LEU A 46 -1.73 8.67 7.46
C LEU A 46 -1.19 7.36 6.87
N ASP A 47 -0.87 7.29 5.58
CA ASP A 47 -0.39 6.04 4.98
C ASP A 47 0.99 5.64 5.56
N LEU A 48 1.82 6.64 5.92
CA LEU A 48 3.07 6.42 6.68
C LEU A 48 2.83 6.07 8.16
N GLY A 49 1.65 6.34 8.70
CA GLY A 49 1.23 6.02 10.07
C GLY A 49 0.40 4.74 10.16
N LEU A 50 0.52 3.83 9.19
CA LEU A 50 -0.31 2.61 9.13
C LEU A 50 -0.14 1.69 10.35
N ASP A 51 0.91 1.80 11.14
CA ASP A 51 1.11 1.07 12.39
C ASP A 51 0.51 1.80 13.61
N GLU A 52 0.11 3.05 13.44
CA GLU A 52 -0.54 3.90 14.45
C GLU A 52 -2.08 3.94 14.30
N VAL A 53 -2.64 3.05 13.46
CA VAL A 53 -4.09 2.91 13.26
C VAL A 53 -4.58 1.55 13.74
N CYS A 54 -5.76 1.50 14.34
CA CYS A 54 -6.46 0.25 14.68
C CYS A 54 -7.58 0.00 13.67
N THR A 55 -7.51 -1.09 12.92
CA THR A 55 -8.55 -1.46 11.95
C THR A 55 -9.36 -2.65 12.43
N THR A 56 -10.66 -2.48 12.59
CA THR A 56 -11.61 -3.57 12.83
C THR A 56 -12.25 -4.03 11.52
N TYR A 57 -12.16 -5.32 11.23
CA TYR A 57 -12.71 -5.94 10.04
C TYR A 57 -14.02 -6.67 10.37
N SER A 58 -14.98 -6.68 9.43
CA SER A 58 -16.27 -7.36 9.64
C SER A 58 -16.17 -8.89 9.71
N ASP A 59 -15.01 -9.47 9.43
CA ASP A 59 -14.71 -10.89 9.64
C ASP A 59 -14.21 -11.18 11.07
N GLY A 60 -14.29 -10.19 11.97
CA GLY A 60 -13.93 -10.28 13.39
C GLY A 60 -12.46 -9.96 13.69
N ARG A 61 -11.63 -9.72 12.67
CA ARG A 61 -10.22 -9.37 12.87
C ARG A 61 -10.04 -7.94 13.32
N VAL A 62 -8.99 -7.73 14.12
CA VAL A 62 -8.51 -6.39 14.49
C VAL A 62 -7.01 -6.35 14.23
N LEU A 63 -6.54 -5.36 13.47
CA LEU A 63 -5.12 -5.16 13.16
C LEU A 63 -4.65 -3.79 13.64
N GLY A 64 -3.35 -3.68 13.93
CA GLY A 64 -2.70 -2.47 14.42
C GLY A 64 -2.75 -2.29 15.94
N ASP A 65 -2.32 -1.12 16.42
CA ASP A 65 -2.25 -0.83 17.84
C ASP A 65 -3.66 -0.71 18.46
N PRO A 66 -4.06 -1.56 19.42
CA PRO A 66 -5.37 -1.45 20.08
C PRO A 66 -5.56 -0.12 20.83
N HIS A 67 -4.49 0.61 21.14
CA HIS A 67 -4.51 1.92 21.80
C HIS A 67 -4.46 3.10 20.83
N ALA A 68 -4.38 2.85 19.51
CA ALA A 68 -4.41 3.89 18.51
C ALA A 68 -5.63 4.82 18.68
N SER A 69 -5.38 6.13 18.57
CA SER A 69 -6.42 7.16 18.55
C SER A 69 -7.22 7.12 17.25
N VAL A 70 -6.58 6.70 16.15
CA VAL A 70 -7.22 6.51 14.85
C VAL A 70 -7.77 5.09 14.77
N ARG A 71 -9.10 4.97 14.63
CA ARG A 71 -9.79 3.69 14.47
C ARG A 71 -10.53 3.65 13.15
N LEU A 72 -10.34 2.55 12.42
CA LEU A 72 -10.97 2.28 11.14
C LEU A 72 -11.88 1.07 11.25
N THR A 73 -12.95 1.07 10.47
CA THR A 73 -13.79 -0.11 10.26
C THR A 73 -13.77 -0.47 8.78
N CYS A 74 -13.56 -1.75 8.47
CA CYS A 74 -13.54 -2.25 7.11
C CYS A 74 -14.47 -3.46 6.95
N ARG A 75 -15.36 -3.40 5.97
CA ARG A 75 -16.20 -4.54 5.60
C ARG A 75 -15.40 -5.48 4.70
N VAL A 76 -15.21 -6.72 5.13
CA VAL A 76 -14.62 -7.79 4.33
C VAL A 76 -15.72 -8.45 3.52
N VAL A 77 -15.47 -8.66 2.23
CA VAL A 77 -16.35 -9.37 1.31
C VAL A 77 -15.54 -10.36 0.47
N GLY A 78 -16.24 -11.32 -0.15
CA GLY A 78 -15.59 -12.45 -0.81
C GLY A 78 -15.29 -13.59 0.16
N GLY A 79 -14.72 -14.68 -0.36
CA GLY A 79 -14.52 -15.93 0.40
C GLY A 79 -13.21 -16.02 1.19
N ARG A 80 -12.28 -15.08 1.01
CA ARG A 80 -10.98 -15.10 1.69
C ARG A 80 -10.93 -14.04 2.79
N GLY A 81 -10.49 -14.43 3.99
CA GLY A 81 -10.28 -13.52 5.11
C GLY A 81 -9.03 -12.66 4.91
N VAL A 82 -8.98 -11.53 5.62
CA VAL A 82 -7.80 -10.66 5.62
C VAL A 82 -6.65 -11.35 6.39
N PRO A 83 -5.40 -11.35 5.90
CA PRO A 83 -4.28 -11.90 6.65
C PRO A 83 -4.13 -11.24 8.02
N GLY A 84 -3.91 -12.05 9.06
CA GLY A 84 -3.74 -11.59 10.44
C GLY A 84 -2.30 -11.21 10.81
N THR A 85 -1.36 -11.28 9.87
CA THR A 85 0.06 -11.04 10.12
C THR A 85 0.27 -9.58 10.56
N PRO A 86 0.92 -9.32 11.71
CA PRO A 86 1.22 -7.96 12.11
C PRO A 86 2.23 -7.32 11.16
N VAL A 87 2.14 -6.00 11.01
CA VAL A 87 3.19 -5.22 10.34
C VAL A 87 4.44 -5.29 11.23
N PRO A 88 5.63 -5.61 10.68
CA PRO A 88 6.86 -5.54 11.45
C PRO A 88 7.19 -4.09 11.83
N PRO A 89 8.14 -3.84 12.75
CA PRO A 89 8.54 -2.49 13.14
C PRO A 89 8.83 -1.58 11.94
N VAL A 90 8.18 -0.42 11.92
CA VAL A 90 8.44 0.66 10.96
C VAL A 90 9.59 1.50 11.49
N VAL A 91 10.78 1.36 10.87
CA VAL A 91 12.02 2.00 11.37
C VAL A 91 12.34 3.32 10.69
N ALA A 92 11.72 3.60 9.54
CA ALA A 92 11.87 4.85 8.82
C ALA A 92 10.59 5.19 8.05
N ARG A 93 10.32 6.49 7.90
CA ARG A 93 9.16 7.02 7.16
C ARG A 93 9.64 8.19 6.31
N ARG A 94 9.27 8.22 5.03
CA ARG A 94 9.60 9.32 4.13
C ARG A 94 8.44 9.61 3.18
N ALA A 95 7.98 10.86 3.18
CA ALA A 95 7.04 11.35 2.18
C ALA A 95 7.81 11.91 0.99
N VAL A 96 7.38 11.57 -0.22
CA VAL A 96 7.92 12.09 -1.48
C VAL A 96 6.80 12.84 -2.21
N PRO A 97 6.86 14.18 -2.28
CA PRO A 97 5.79 14.95 -2.90
C PRO A 97 5.78 14.80 -4.42
N LEU A 98 4.57 14.62 -4.96
CA LEU A 98 4.34 14.77 -6.39
C LEU A 98 4.70 16.18 -6.85
N GLY A 99 5.27 16.30 -8.05
CA GLY A 99 5.65 17.58 -8.62
C GLY A 99 6.80 17.43 -9.61
N PRO A 100 7.41 18.55 -10.03
CA PRO A 100 8.64 18.54 -10.84
C PRO A 100 9.71 17.69 -10.16
N ASP A 101 10.54 16.97 -10.91
CA ASP A 101 11.64 16.13 -10.39
C ASP A 101 11.21 14.98 -9.46
N LEU A 102 9.96 14.50 -9.61
CA LEU A 102 9.45 13.37 -8.84
C LEU A 102 10.37 12.15 -8.95
N GLU A 103 10.84 11.83 -10.16
CA GLU A 103 11.71 10.69 -10.42
C GLU A 103 13.01 10.78 -9.61
N THR A 104 13.64 11.95 -9.63
CA THR A 104 14.89 12.21 -8.89
C THR A 104 14.68 12.12 -7.38
N ARG A 105 13.61 12.72 -6.85
CA ARG A 105 13.30 12.65 -5.41
C ARG A 105 12.97 11.25 -4.97
N LEU A 106 12.22 10.50 -5.78
CA LEU A 106 11.89 9.11 -5.50
C LEU A 106 13.15 8.25 -5.49
N ALA A 107 14.00 8.38 -6.51
CA ALA A 107 15.26 7.62 -6.57
C ALA A 107 16.14 7.88 -5.34
N ALA A 108 16.30 9.15 -4.94
CA ALA A 108 17.03 9.50 -3.72
C ALA A 108 16.37 8.93 -2.46
N ALA A 109 15.03 8.97 -2.38
CA ALA A 109 14.29 8.42 -1.26
C ALA A 109 14.51 6.92 -1.06
N LEU A 110 14.58 6.17 -2.17
CA LEU A 110 14.83 4.73 -2.17
C LEU A 110 16.30 4.41 -1.86
N ALA A 111 17.25 5.20 -2.38
CA ALA A 111 18.69 5.01 -2.17
C ALA A 111 19.12 5.28 -0.71
N ASP A 112 18.47 6.22 -0.03
CA ASP A 112 18.73 6.55 1.38
C ASP A 112 18.10 5.54 2.37
N GLY A 113 17.46 4.48 1.87
CA GLY A 113 16.79 3.48 2.69
C GLY A 113 17.76 2.74 3.64
N PRO A 114 17.30 2.36 4.85
CA PRO A 114 18.14 1.62 5.79
C PRO A 114 18.57 0.25 5.22
N THR A 115 19.85 -0.07 5.36
CA THR A 115 20.41 -1.35 4.87
C THR A 115 19.84 -2.53 5.66
N GLY A 116 19.53 -3.63 4.96
CA GLY A 116 19.02 -4.87 5.59
C GLY A 116 17.54 -4.79 5.99
N VAL A 117 16.83 -3.74 5.57
CA VAL A 117 15.40 -3.52 5.82
C VAL A 117 14.68 -3.50 4.47
N LEU A 118 13.46 -4.03 4.42
CA LEU A 118 12.60 -3.90 3.24
C LEU A 118 12.09 -2.45 3.13
N THR A 119 12.48 -1.76 2.07
CA THR A 119 11.83 -0.49 1.69
C THR A 119 10.50 -0.81 1.03
N VAL A 120 9.42 -0.17 1.47
CA VAL A 120 8.07 -0.33 0.92
C VAL A 120 7.59 1.01 0.39
N LEU A 121 7.47 1.12 -0.94
CA LEU A 121 6.82 2.25 -1.57
C LEU A 121 5.31 2.07 -1.54
N LEU A 122 4.60 3.07 -1.04
CA LEU A 122 3.15 3.19 -1.05
C LEU A 122 2.72 4.17 -2.14
N THR A 123 1.71 3.78 -2.93
CA THR A 123 1.04 4.69 -3.86
C THR A 123 -0.48 4.53 -3.76
N ALA A 124 -1.08 5.15 -2.74
CA ALA A 124 -2.53 5.17 -2.56
C ALA A 124 -3.15 6.37 -3.30
N TRP A 125 -3.76 6.10 -4.46
CA TRP A 125 -4.37 7.09 -5.36
C TRP A 125 -3.43 8.23 -5.83
N ALA A 126 -2.13 8.09 -5.62
CA ALA A 126 -1.12 9.07 -6.00
C ALA A 126 -0.86 9.05 -7.51
N LEU A 127 -0.76 7.86 -8.11
CA LEU A 127 -0.49 7.71 -9.54
C LEU A 127 -1.65 8.21 -10.39
N ALA A 128 -2.88 8.11 -9.90
CA ALA A 128 -4.06 8.66 -10.58
C ALA A 128 -3.93 10.17 -10.85
N ARG A 129 -3.12 10.88 -10.06
CA ARG A 129 -2.87 12.33 -10.17
C ARG A 129 -1.77 12.67 -11.18
N LEU A 130 -1.01 11.66 -11.61
CA LEU A 130 0.04 11.82 -12.60
C LEU A 130 -0.51 11.57 -14.01
N PRO A 131 0.03 12.27 -15.03
CA PRO A 131 -0.13 11.89 -16.43
C PRO A 131 0.38 10.46 -16.67
N ALA A 132 -0.21 9.74 -17.63
CA ALA A 132 0.15 8.35 -17.92
C ALA A 132 1.66 8.11 -18.20
N PRO A 133 2.39 8.99 -18.92
CA PRO A 133 3.84 8.86 -19.06
C PRO A 133 4.56 8.88 -17.71
N CYS A 134 4.24 9.82 -16.82
CA CYS A 134 4.86 9.93 -15.50
C CYS A 134 4.59 8.71 -14.60
N ARG A 135 3.44 8.05 -14.73
CA ARG A 135 3.15 6.80 -13.99
C ARG A 135 4.14 5.69 -14.37
N ARG A 136 4.51 5.60 -15.66
CA ARG A 136 5.51 4.63 -16.13
C ARG A 136 6.91 4.98 -15.62
N SER A 137 7.27 6.26 -15.66
CA SER A 137 8.56 6.73 -15.11
C SER A 137 8.73 6.35 -13.63
N VAL A 138 7.67 6.43 -12.81
CA VAL A 138 7.73 5.94 -11.42
C VAL A 138 8.09 4.46 -11.37
N VAL A 139 7.45 3.61 -12.18
CA VAL A 139 7.74 2.17 -12.22
C VAL A 139 9.16 1.89 -12.72
N ASP A 140 9.67 2.68 -13.66
CA ASP A 140 11.04 2.54 -14.15
C ASP A 140 12.05 2.90 -13.05
N VAL A 141 11.82 3.96 -12.27
CA VAL A 141 12.63 4.28 -11.08
C VAL A 141 12.64 3.12 -10.07
N LEU A 142 11.50 2.45 -9.85
CA LEU A 142 11.45 1.29 -8.95
C LEU A 142 12.25 0.10 -9.47
N ARG A 143 12.25 -0.12 -10.79
CA ARG A 143 13.00 -1.21 -11.42
C ARG A 143 14.51 -0.99 -11.42
N ASP A 144 14.93 0.26 -11.27
CA ASP A 144 16.32 0.67 -11.22
C ASP A 144 16.82 0.87 -9.78
N ALA A 145 15.92 0.85 -8.80
CA ALA A 145 16.28 0.88 -7.39
C ALA A 145 17.12 -0.33 -7.00
N THR A 146 18.04 -0.11 -6.06
CA THR A 146 18.92 -1.16 -5.53
C THR A 146 18.48 -1.54 -4.12
N GLY A 147 18.66 -2.82 -3.78
CA GLY A 147 18.27 -3.37 -2.47
C GLY A 147 16.83 -3.86 -2.40
N PRO A 148 16.42 -4.41 -1.24
CA PRO A 148 15.11 -5.01 -1.07
C PRO A 148 14.00 -3.96 -1.14
N LEU A 149 13.17 -4.04 -2.17
CA LEU A 149 12.08 -3.10 -2.40
C LEU A 149 10.76 -3.83 -2.61
N ALA A 150 9.71 -3.35 -1.98
CA ALA A 150 8.33 -3.69 -2.31
C ALA A 150 7.59 -2.44 -2.79
N TRP A 151 6.73 -2.61 -3.78
CA TRP A 151 5.79 -1.58 -4.17
C TRP A 151 4.37 -2.06 -3.89
N VAL A 152 3.69 -1.37 -2.97
CA VAL A 152 2.27 -1.55 -2.65
C VAL A 152 1.48 -0.42 -3.30
N SER A 153 0.75 -0.77 -4.35
CA SER A 153 -0.10 0.17 -5.07
C SER A 153 -1.55 0.01 -4.65
N VAL A 154 -2.23 1.10 -4.30
CA VAL A 154 -3.69 1.11 -4.11
C VAL A 154 -4.28 2.12 -5.07
N GLU A 155 -4.63 1.66 -6.26
CA GLU A 155 -4.95 2.56 -7.37
C GLU A 155 -6.22 2.14 -8.09
N GLY A 156 -6.88 3.11 -8.73
CA GLY A 156 -8.01 2.83 -9.61
C GLY A 156 -7.64 1.80 -10.69
N VAL A 157 -8.63 1.04 -11.15
CA VAL A 157 -8.43 0.00 -12.16
C VAL A 157 -7.72 0.56 -13.40
N GLY A 158 -6.57 -0.04 -13.75
CA GLY A 158 -5.75 0.35 -14.91
C GLY A 158 -4.86 1.57 -14.69
N VAL A 159 -4.81 2.15 -13.48
CA VAL A 159 -3.96 3.31 -13.18
C VAL A 159 -2.51 2.89 -12.93
N ALA A 160 -2.29 1.86 -12.12
CA ALA A 160 -0.97 1.35 -11.77
C ALA A 160 -0.41 0.49 -12.91
N PRO A 161 0.73 0.86 -13.54
CA PRO A 161 1.28 0.09 -14.65
C PRO A 161 1.67 -1.33 -14.22
N GLY A 162 1.26 -2.33 -15.01
CA GLY A 162 1.57 -3.75 -14.78
C GLY A 162 0.71 -4.46 -13.73
N VAL A 163 -0.07 -3.74 -12.91
CA VAL A 163 -0.98 -4.37 -11.95
C VAL A 163 -2.19 -4.98 -12.67
N PRO A 164 -2.54 -6.26 -12.45
CA PRO A 164 -3.67 -6.91 -13.10
C PRO A 164 -5.00 -6.18 -12.84
N THR A 165 -5.80 -5.96 -13.89
CA THR A 165 -7.13 -5.31 -13.78
C THR A 165 -8.22 -6.29 -13.32
N LEU A 166 -7.94 -7.59 -13.37
CA LEU A 166 -8.85 -8.68 -12.95
C LEU A 166 -10.24 -8.62 -13.63
N GLY A 167 -10.29 -8.15 -14.87
CA GLY A 167 -11.54 -8.02 -15.64
C GLY A 167 -12.41 -6.83 -15.24
N ASP A 168 -11.99 -6.03 -14.24
CA ASP A 168 -12.71 -4.82 -13.85
C ASP A 168 -12.55 -3.73 -14.92
N ARG A 169 -13.57 -2.88 -15.04
CA ARG A 169 -13.52 -1.72 -15.94
C ARG A 169 -12.90 -0.52 -15.25
N PRO A 170 -12.19 0.35 -15.99
CA PRO A 170 -11.84 1.68 -15.51
C PRO A 170 -13.09 2.42 -15.01
N ALA A 171 -12.93 3.21 -13.94
CA ALA A 171 -14.01 3.97 -13.28
C ALA A 171 -15.09 3.16 -12.51
N SER A 172 -14.85 1.87 -12.21
CA SER A 172 -15.77 1.07 -11.39
C SER A 172 -15.93 1.51 -9.92
N GLY A 173 -15.19 2.53 -9.48
CA GLY A 173 -15.13 2.95 -8.07
C GLY A 173 -14.27 2.03 -7.19
N HIS A 174 -13.71 0.97 -7.76
CA HIS A 174 -12.76 0.08 -7.11
C HIS A 174 -11.32 0.54 -7.29
N SER A 175 -10.49 0.15 -6.34
CA SER A 175 -9.05 0.17 -6.42
C SER A 175 -8.53 -1.26 -6.35
N ILE A 176 -7.53 -1.55 -7.18
CA ILE A 176 -6.77 -2.80 -7.11
C ILE A 176 -5.58 -2.55 -6.19
N VAL A 177 -5.35 -3.49 -5.28
CA VAL A 177 -4.19 -3.51 -4.42
C VAL A 177 -3.13 -4.38 -5.09
N GLY A 178 -2.16 -3.73 -5.72
CA GLY A 178 -1.01 -4.37 -6.34
C GLY A 178 0.13 -4.52 -5.34
N LEU A 179 0.84 -5.65 -5.38
CA LEU A 179 2.12 -5.85 -4.72
C LEU A 179 3.14 -6.33 -5.73
N THR A 180 4.28 -5.66 -5.77
CA THR A 180 5.47 -6.10 -6.49
C THR A 180 6.61 -6.21 -5.50
N LEU A 181 7.29 -7.35 -5.47
CA LEU A 181 8.59 -7.47 -4.82
C LEU A 181 9.67 -7.29 -5.88
N LEU A 182 10.45 -6.24 -5.72
CA LEU A 182 11.58 -5.89 -6.56
C LEU A 182 12.84 -6.31 -5.81
N ASP A 183 13.31 -7.52 -6.15
CA ASP A 183 14.64 -8.02 -5.83
C ASP A 183 15.42 -8.24 -7.14
N ASP A 184 16.59 -8.87 -7.07
CA ASP A 184 17.43 -9.18 -8.24
C ASP A 184 16.70 -9.97 -9.35
N ARG A 185 15.55 -10.60 -9.05
CA ARG A 185 14.74 -11.36 -10.01
C ARG A 185 13.56 -10.56 -10.59
N LYS A 186 13.39 -9.29 -10.21
CA LYS A 186 12.37 -8.33 -10.68
C LYS A 186 10.98 -8.99 -10.84
N GLY A 187 10.26 -9.17 -9.73
CA GLY A 187 8.95 -9.81 -9.73
C GLY A 187 7.89 -9.05 -10.55
N GLU A 188 6.96 -9.79 -11.17
CA GLU A 188 5.78 -9.19 -11.79
C GLU A 188 4.79 -8.68 -10.72
N PRO A 189 4.11 -7.55 -10.95
CA PRO A 189 3.07 -7.06 -10.05
C PRO A 189 1.93 -8.06 -9.90
N GLN A 190 1.57 -8.38 -8.65
CA GLN A 190 0.46 -9.27 -8.32
C GLN A 190 -0.70 -8.48 -7.72
N ALA A 191 -1.94 -8.84 -8.04
CA ALA A 191 -3.10 -8.29 -7.35
C ALA A 191 -3.34 -9.04 -6.03
N LEU A 192 -3.14 -8.36 -4.90
CA LEU A 192 -3.39 -8.90 -3.57
C LEU A 192 -4.85 -8.83 -3.15
N ALA A 193 -5.52 -7.75 -3.52
CA ALA A 193 -6.85 -7.44 -3.05
C ALA A 193 -7.54 -6.43 -3.96
N ARG A 194 -8.82 -6.21 -3.70
CA ARG A 194 -9.60 -5.07 -4.21
C ARG A 194 -10.17 -4.32 -3.03
N CYS A 195 -10.17 -3.00 -3.09
CA CYS A 195 -10.87 -2.18 -2.11
C CYS A 195 -11.69 -1.09 -2.79
N TRP A 196 -12.78 -0.67 -2.16
CA TRP A 196 -13.63 0.42 -2.67
C TRP A 196 -14.26 1.18 -1.52
N SER A 197 -15.05 2.20 -1.85
CA SER A 197 -15.59 3.12 -0.86
C SER A 197 -14.46 3.71 0.00
N ARG A 198 -13.37 4.14 -0.67
CA ARG A 198 -12.16 4.68 -0.03
C ARG A 198 -11.56 3.73 1.02
N GLY A 199 -11.49 2.43 0.72
CA GLY A 199 -10.90 1.43 1.62
C GLY A 199 -11.81 0.88 2.71
N ARG A 200 -13.08 1.33 2.79
CA ARG A 200 -14.05 0.82 3.78
C ARG A 200 -14.62 -0.55 3.43
N VAL A 201 -14.44 -1.01 2.19
CA VAL A 201 -14.80 -2.36 1.76
C VAL A 201 -13.61 -3.00 1.09
N LEU A 202 -13.33 -4.25 1.42
CA LEU A 202 -12.16 -5.00 1.00
C LEU A 202 -12.55 -6.43 0.60
N ALA A 203 -12.02 -6.87 -0.54
CA ALA A 203 -11.96 -8.28 -0.92
C ALA A 203 -10.49 -8.70 -1.02
N TRP A 204 -10.04 -9.54 -0.11
CA TRP A 204 -8.70 -10.13 -0.21
C TRP A 204 -8.69 -11.23 -1.27
N LEU A 205 -7.69 -11.23 -2.14
CA LEU A 205 -7.59 -12.17 -3.26
C LEU A 205 -6.38 -13.09 -3.12
N ALA A 206 -5.28 -12.60 -2.53
CA ALA A 206 -4.10 -13.42 -2.34
C ALA A 206 -4.37 -14.59 -1.38
N GLY A 207 -3.73 -15.69 -1.66
CA GLY A 207 -3.64 -16.86 -0.80
C GLY A 207 -2.40 -17.60 -1.26
N THR A 208 -1.75 -18.33 -0.36
CA THR A 208 -0.80 -19.36 -0.79
C THR A 208 -1.42 -20.12 -1.94
N ALA A 209 -0.65 -20.33 -3.01
CA ALA A 209 -0.97 -21.35 -3.97
C ALA A 209 -1.00 -22.66 -3.18
N ASP A 210 -2.17 -23.03 -2.67
CA ASP A 210 -2.46 -24.43 -2.43
C ASP A 210 -2.65 -25.00 -3.82
N ARG A 211 -1.52 -25.42 -4.42
CA ARG A 211 -1.54 -26.45 -5.45
C ARG A 211 -1.93 -27.72 -4.71
N THR A 212 -3.23 -27.92 -4.50
CA THR A 212 -3.75 -29.21 -4.11
C THR A 212 -4.11 -29.96 -5.39
N VAL A 213 -3.21 -30.89 -5.71
CA VAL A 213 -3.30 -32.10 -6.55
C VAL A 213 -3.59 -31.90 -8.04
#